data_AF-A0A1F9C109-F1
#
_entry.id   AF-A0A1F9C109-F1
#
_cell.length_a   1.000
_cell.length_b   1.000
_cell.length_c   1.000
_cell.angle_alpha   90.00
_cell.angle_beta   90.00
_cell.angle_gamma   90.00
#
_symmetry.space_group_name_H-M   'P 1'
#
loop_
_entity.id
_entity.type
_entity.pdbx_description
1 polymer ?
#
loop_
_entity_poly.entity_id
_entity_poly.type
_entity_poly.pdbx_seq_one_letter_code
_entity_poly.pdbx_strand_id
1 'polypeptide(L)'
;MQDFPFSRYLAFGTPYVFAVSVLYLYGFWSNFNLNIFEFISINDVIRLSIFSILFFVGSLLIGHLLGMAFLGDVLPPGGGADTSIGRFGRKYWKYLVGIVLILIIIINRMIQNPNKWFIIAVLIGNLSLILTHLDFFIQLIPNPQARSSILVLLFLIMGISHAEGRVEGARIIEGKAKYIIDLQQSKLDGKLSGDYIVAFVGLAGSRYILFGTQTKRIFIVNAKDTELIVLAPNPALQGN
;
A
#
# COMPACT_ATOMS: atom_id res chain seq x y z
N MET A 1 -12.68 -6.40 -33.04
CA MET A 1 -11.97 -5.87 -31.86
C MET A 1 -10.85 -4.99 -32.40
N GLN A 2 -10.84 -3.69 -32.08
CA GLN A 2 -9.65 -2.88 -32.35
C GLN A 2 -8.57 -3.38 -31.39
N ASP A 3 -7.43 -3.83 -31.92
CA ASP A 3 -6.28 -4.17 -31.09
C ASP A 3 -5.90 -2.93 -30.29
N PHE A 4 -6.14 -2.96 -28.98
CA PHE A 4 -5.63 -1.92 -28.10
C PHE A 4 -4.10 -2.02 -28.13
N PRO A 5 -3.39 -0.98 -28.61
CA PRO A 5 -1.95 -1.06 -28.75
C PRO A 5 -1.33 -1.21 -27.36
N PHE A 6 -0.40 -2.16 -27.23
CA PHE A 6 0.35 -2.46 -26.01
C PHE A 6 0.90 -1.20 -25.31
N SER A 7 1.26 -0.18 -26.09
CA SER A 7 1.71 1.14 -25.60
C SER A 7 0.71 1.84 -24.69
N ARG A 8 -0.61 1.69 -24.89
CA ARG A 8 -1.63 2.29 -24.02
C ARG A 8 -1.68 1.61 -22.66
N TYR A 9 -1.56 0.28 -22.61
CA TYR A 9 -1.51 -0.44 -21.34
C TYR A 9 -0.28 -0.04 -20.53
N LEU A 10 0.87 0.10 -21.17
CA LEU A 10 2.08 0.61 -20.52
C LEU A 10 1.92 2.05 -20.02
N ALA A 11 1.23 2.90 -20.77
CA ALA A 11 0.99 4.30 -20.41
C ALA A 11 0.17 4.45 -19.12
N PHE A 12 -0.75 3.53 -18.82
CA PHE A 12 -1.55 3.56 -17.58
C PHE A 12 -0.98 2.66 -16.48
N GLY A 13 -0.42 1.51 -16.84
CA GLY A 13 0.13 0.56 -15.89
C GLY A 13 1.36 1.11 -15.17
N THR A 14 2.26 1.78 -15.89
CA THR A 14 3.51 2.29 -15.31
C THR A 14 3.25 3.35 -14.23
N PRO A 15 2.45 4.42 -14.48
CA PRO A 15 2.14 5.41 -13.44
C PRO A 15 1.36 4.81 -12.27
N TYR A 16 0.48 3.83 -12.54
CA TYR A 16 -0.29 3.17 -11.49
C TYR A 16 0.62 2.43 -10.51
N VAL A 17 1.52 1.59 -11.01
CA VAL A 17 2.42 0.80 -10.17
C VAL A 17 3.36 1.73 -9.40
N PHE A 18 3.87 2.76 -10.08
CA PHE A 18 4.67 3.78 -9.42
C PHE A 18 3.89 4.42 -8.25
N ALA A 19 2.62 4.77 -8.45
CA ALA A 19 1.76 5.30 -7.39
C ALA A 19 1.55 4.30 -6.24
N VAL A 20 1.37 3.00 -6.53
CA VAL A 20 1.26 1.94 -5.52
C VAL A 20 2.53 1.87 -4.66
N SER A 21 3.71 1.89 -5.27
CA SER A 21 4.99 1.87 -4.55
C SER A 21 5.25 3.13 -3.74
N VAL A 22 4.93 4.30 -4.31
CA VAL A 22 5.01 5.58 -3.61
C VAL A 22 4.08 5.58 -2.39
N LEU A 23 2.86 5.06 -2.50
CA LEU A 23 1.91 4.98 -1.39
C LEU A 23 2.37 4.02 -0.29
N TYR A 24 2.96 2.87 -0.64
CA TYR A 24 3.59 1.97 0.32
C TYR A 24 4.72 2.65 1.06
N LEU A 25 5.68 3.21 0.33
CA LEU A 25 6.84 3.90 0.90
C LEU A 25 6.38 5.07 1.79
N TYR A 26 5.45 5.88 1.32
CA TYR A 26 4.88 6.98 2.10
C TYR A 26 4.19 6.47 3.37
N GLY A 27 3.40 5.40 3.28
CA GLY A 27 2.81 4.73 4.44
C GLY A 27 3.88 4.28 5.43
N PHE A 28 4.89 3.56 4.98
CA PHE A 28 5.96 3.06 5.82
C PHE A 28 6.75 4.17 6.51
N TRP A 29 7.29 5.11 5.73
CA TRP A 29 8.22 6.13 6.23
C TRP A 29 7.55 7.27 7.01
N SER A 30 6.26 7.52 6.78
CA SER A 30 5.49 8.50 7.56
C SER A 30 5.35 8.13 9.04
N ASN A 31 5.55 6.87 9.43
CA ASN A 31 5.62 6.48 10.84
C ASN A 31 6.83 7.09 11.57
N PHE A 32 7.91 7.35 10.85
CA PHE A 32 9.17 7.88 11.38
C PHE A 32 9.32 9.39 11.16
N ASN A 33 8.30 10.07 10.63
CA ASN A 33 8.39 11.48 10.20
C ASN A 33 9.56 11.75 9.25
N LEU A 34 9.92 10.77 8.41
CA LEU A 34 10.98 10.90 7.42
C LEU A 34 10.39 11.06 6.02
N ASN A 35 10.92 12.02 5.27
CA ASN A 35 10.65 12.15 3.85
C ASN A 35 11.62 11.26 3.05
N ILE A 36 11.21 10.02 2.77
CA ILE A 36 12.09 9.05 2.09
C ILE A 36 12.58 9.51 0.72
N PHE A 37 11.81 10.35 0.03
CA PHE A 37 12.14 10.83 -1.32
C PHE A 37 13.40 11.71 -1.36
N GLU A 38 13.88 12.20 -0.22
CA GLU A 38 15.17 12.89 -0.10
C GLU A 38 16.37 11.93 -0.10
N PHE A 39 16.13 10.65 0.16
CA PHE A 39 17.17 9.64 0.36
C PHE A 39 17.25 8.60 -0.76
N ILE A 40 16.17 8.39 -1.50
CA ILE A 40 16.08 7.39 -2.57
C ILE A 40 16.13 8.03 -3.95
N SER A 41 16.73 7.33 -4.91
CA SER A 41 16.65 7.74 -6.30
C SER A 41 15.34 7.26 -6.94
N ILE A 42 14.91 7.91 -8.01
CA ILE A 42 13.76 7.47 -8.82
C ILE A 42 13.96 6.02 -9.30
N ASN A 43 15.20 5.62 -9.60
CA ASN A 43 15.54 4.27 -10.03
C ASN A 43 15.28 3.21 -8.96
N ASP A 44 15.46 3.54 -7.68
CA ASP A 44 15.17 2.63 -6.57
C ASP A 44 13.66 2.40 -6.44
N VAL A 45 12.86 3.46 -6.62
CA VAL A 45 11.39 3.35 -6.65
C VAL A 45 10.96 2.43 -7.79
N ILE A 46 11.51 2.60 -8.99
CA ILE A 46 11.20 1.74 -10.15
C ILE A 46 11.51 0.28 -9.87
N ARG A 47 12.66 -0.03 -9.26
CA ARG A 47 13.05 -1.40 -8.91
C ARG A 47 12.06 -2.04 -7.93
N LEU A 48 11.64 -1.29 -6.92
CA LEU A 48 10.66 -1.76 -5.95
C LEU A 48 9.28 -1.98 -6.61
N SER A 49 8.93 -1.10 -7.56
CA SER A 49 7.70 -1.19 -8.32
C SER A 49 7.57 -2.48 -9.13
N ILE A 50 8.65 -3.00 -9.73
CA ILE A 50 8.59 -4.20 -10.59
C ILE A 50 7.95 -5.40 -9.87
N PHE A 51 8.31 -5.66 -8.61
CA PHE A 51 7.70 -6.75 -7.85
C PHE A 51 6.21 -6.53 -7.61
N SER A 52 5.81 -5.29 -7.31
CA SER A 52 4.40 -4.92 -7.20
C SER A 52 3.65 -5.11 -8.54
N ILE A 53 4.28 -4.86 -9.70
CA ILE A 53 3.69 -5.14 -11.02
C ILE A 53 3.36 -6.62 -11.16
N LEU A 54 4.34 -7.49 -10.90
CA LEU A 54 4.19 -8.92 -11.10
C LEU A 54 3.08 -9.48 -10.19
N PHE A 55 3.05 -9.05 -8.94
CA PHE A 55 2.02 -9.47 -8.00
C PHE A 55 0.63 -8.93 -8.38
N PHE A 56 0.54 -7.68 -8.84
CA PHE A 56 -0.71 -7.06 -9.30
C PHE A 56 -1.28 -7.80 -10.52
N VAL A 57 -0.46 -8.02 -11.55
CA VAL A 57 -0.85 -8.74 -12.77
C VAL A 57 -1.26 -10.17 -12.44
N GLY A 58 -0.50 -10.86 -11.60
CA GLY A 58 -0.84 -12.22 -11.15
C GLY A 58 -2.17 -12.28 -10.40
N SER A 59 -2.40 -11.34 -9.48
CA SER A 59 -3.64 -11.26 -8.70
C SER A 59 -4.87 -10.96 -9.57
N LEU A 60 -4.72 -10.06 -10.55
CA LEU A 60 -5.77 -9.76 -11.54
C LEU A 60 -6.14 -10.99 -12.37
N LEU A 61 -5.14 -11.72 -12.87
CA LEU A 61 -5.33 -12.94 -13.65
C LEU A 61 -6.08 -13.99 -12.83
N ILE A 62 -5.64 -14.24 -11.60
CA ILE A 62 -6.29 -15.21 -10.71
C ILE A 62 -7.72 -14.79 -10.39
N GLY A 63 -7.94 -13.52 -10.03
CA GLY A 63 -9.28 -13.00 -9.72
C GLY A 63 -10.24 -13.09 -10.91
N HIS A 64 -9.76 -12.80 -12.11
CA HIS A 64 -10.56 -12.94 -13.34
C HIS A 64 -10.93 -14.40 -13.62
N LEU A 65 -9.96 -15.32 -13.52
CA LEU A 65 -10.20 -16.76 -13.72
C LEU A 65 -11.20 -17.31 -12.70
N LEU A 66 -11.07 -16.94 -11.43
CA LEU A 66 -12.01 -17.32 -10.38
C LEU A 66 -13.40 -16.73 -10.62
N GLY A 67 -13.48 -15.47 -11.03
CA GLY A 67 -14.76 -14.82 -11.34
C GLY A 67 -15.51 -15.53 -12.48
N MET A 68 -14.80 -15.92 -13.54
CA MET A 68 -15.38 -16.68 -14.63
C MET A 68 -15.79 -18.10 -14.19
N ALA A 69 -14.96 -18.77 -13.38
CA ALA A 69 -15.22 -20.15 -12.97
C ALA A 69 -16.41 -20.29 -12.00
N PHE A 70 -16.64 -19.30 -11.13
CA PHE A 70 -17.59 -19.44 -10.01
C PHE A 70 -18.83 -18.54 -10.09
N LEU A 71 -18.79 -17.41 -10.81
CA LEU A 71 -19.82 -16.35 -10.68
C LEU A 71 -20.52 -15.96 -11.99
N GLY A 72 -20.11 -16.51 -13.14
CA GLY A 72 -20.57 -16.06 -14.46
C GLY A 72 -22.09 -16.06 -14.65
N ASP A 73 -22.78 -17.11 -14.16
CA ASP A 73 -24.20 -17.33 -14.47
C ASP A 73 -25.16 -16.80 -13.39
N VAL A 74 -24.67 -16.55 -12.17
CA VAL A 74 -25.53 -16.24 -11.01
C VAL A 74 -25.90 -14.75 -10.93
N LEU A 75 -25.05 -13.86 -11.46
CA LEU A 75 -25.23 -12.41 -11.34
C LEU A 75 -25.06 -11.72 -12.71
N PRO A 76 -26.10 -11.74 -13.57
CA PRO A 76 -26.02 -11.11 -14.87
C PRO A 76 -25.81 -9.59 -14.74
N PRO A 77 -25.01 -8.97 -15.65
CA PRO A 77 -24.80 -7.54 -15.66
C PRO A 77 -26.12 -6.77 -15.66
N GLY A 78 -26.31 -5.89 -14.67
CA GLY A 78 -27.52 -5.08 -14.55
C GLY A 78 -28.72 -5.78 -13.89
N GLY A 79 -28.64 -7.08 -13.55
CA GLY A 79 -29.74 -7.80 -12.91
C GLY A 79 -30.20 -7.20 -11.56
N GLY A 80 -29.30 -6.50 -10.85
CA GLY A 80 -29.63 -5.79 -9.62
C GLY A 80 -30.31 -4.44 -9.81
N ALA A 81 -30.41 -3.92 -11.04
CA ALA A 81 -30.85 -2.55 -11.31
C ALA A 81 -32.29 -2.27 -10.85
N ASP A 82 -33.21 -3.20 -11.06
CA ASP A 82 -34.63 -3.01 -10.74
C ASP A 82 -35.03 -3.53 -9.37
N THR A 83 -34.06 -4.05 -8.61
CA THR A 83 -34.26 -4.40 -7.21
C THR A 83 -34.51 -3.15 -6.36
N SER A 84 -35.16 -3.33 -5.20
CA SER A 84 -35.35 -2.26 -4.22
C SER A 84 -34.02 -1.61 -3.83
N ILE A 85 -32.97 -2.43 -3.65
CA ILE A 85 -31.61 -1.99 -3.31
C ILE A 85 -30.99 -1.17 -4.45
N GLY A 86 -31.11 -1.64 -5.69
CA GLY A 86 -30.60 -0.94 -6.88
C GLY A 86 -31.26 0.43 -7.09
N ARG A 87 -32.59 0.50 -6.96
CA ARG A 87 -33.33 1.77 -7.04
C ARG A 87 -32.94 2.73 -5.92
N PHE A 88 -32.79 2.23 -4.69
CA PHE A 88 -32.34 3.03 -3.55
C PHE A 88 -30.93 3.60 -3.79
N GLY A 89 -29.99 2.76 -4.20
CA GLY A 89 -28.62 3.18 -4.51
C GLY A 89 -28.58 4.28 -5.57
N ARG A 90 -29.32 4.12 -6.67
CA ARG A 90 -29.43 5.17 -7.72
C ARG A 90 -30.05 6.47 -7.22
N LYS A 91 -31.07 6.41 -6.35
CA LYS A 91 -31.73 7.61 -5.84
C LYS A 91 -30.83 8.40 -4.89
N TYR A 92 -30.03 7.71 -4.06
CA TYR A 92 -29.29 8.33 -2.96
C TYR A 92 -27.76 8.29 -3.13
N TRP A 93 -27.24 7.98 -4.32
CA TRP A 93 -25.80 7.75 -4.53
C TRP A 93 -24.90 8.89 -4.01
N LYS A 94 -25.31 10.16 -4.20
CA LYS A 94 -24.54 11.33 -3.71
C LYS A 94 -24.42 11.35 -2.18
N TYR A 95 -25.50 11.00 -1.48
CA TYR A 95 -25.52 10.92 -0.03
C TYR A 95 -24.68 9.73 0.46
N LEU A 96 -24.75 8.58 -0.21
CA LEU A 96 -23.91 7.43 0.10
C LEU A 96 -22.42 7.77 -0.03
N VAL A 97 -22.02 8.47 -1.09
CA VAL A 97 -20.66 8.98 -1.26
C VAL A 97 -20.29 9.94 -0.14
N GLY A 98 -21.17 10.89 0.20
CA GLY A 98 -20.95 11.81 1.32
C GLY A 98 -20.74 11.09 2.64
N ILE A 99 -21.55 10.06 2.94
CA ILE A 99 -21.41 9.23 4.14
C ILE A 99 -20.06 8.50 4.14
N VAL A 100 -19.65 7.90 3.02
CA VAL A 100 -18.34 7.22 2.92
C VAL A 100 -17.20 8.20 3.19
N LEU A 101 -17.24 9.41 2.63
CA LEU A 101 -16.23 10.44 2.89
C LEU A 101 -16.19 10.87 4.36
N ILE A 102 -17.36 11.08 4.97
CA ILE A 102 -17.47 11.41 6.40
C ILE A 102 -16.90 10.27 7.25
N LEU A 103 -17.21 9.02 6.93
CA LEU A 103 -16.67 7.84 7.64
C LEU A 103 -15.15 7.77 7.53
N ILE A 104 -14.57 8.02 6.35
CA ILE A 104 -13.11 8.08 6.18
C ILE A 104 -12.51 9.13 7.11
N ILE A 105 -13.11 10.33 7.19
CA ILE A 105 -12.64 11.41 8.07
C ILE A 105 -12.73 11.00 9.55
N ILE A 106 -13.87 10.43 9.97
CA ILE A 106 -14.11 9.97 11.34
C ILE A 106 -13.10 8.88 11.72
N ILE A 107 -12.96 7.83 10.91
CA ILE A 107 -12.01 6.73 11.15
C ILE A 107 -10.59 7.27 11.24
N ASN A 108 -10.21 8.17 10.33
CA ASN A 108 -8.87 8.73 10.32
C ASN A 108 -8.58 9.55 11.60
N ARG A 109 -9.55 10.31 12.11
CA ARG A 109 -9.37 11.18 13.30
C ARG A 109 -9.51 10.43 14.62
N MET A 110 -10.44 9.49 14.74
CA MET A 110 -10.81 8.87 16.01
C MET A 110 -10.05 7.59 16.32
N ILE A 111 -9.70 6.80 15.30
CA ILE A 111 -9.00 5.53 15.51
C ILE A 111 -7.50 5.78 15.41
N GLN A 112 -6.72 5.38 16.41
CA GLN A 112 -5.25 5.50 16.38
C GLN A 112 -4.55 4.23 15.88
N ASN A 113 -5.27 3.10 15.82
CA ASN A 113 -4.72 1.82 15.40
C ASN A 113 -4.24 1.86 13.92
N PRO A 114 -3.01 1.41 13.60
CA PRO A 114 -2.51 1.31 12.24
C PRO A 114 -3.41 0.50 11.29
N ASN A 115 -4.10 -0.53 11.78
CA ASN A 115 -4.98 -1.37 10.97
C ASN A 115 -6.20 -0.63 10.41
N LYS A 116 -6.53 0.57 10.93
CA LYS A 116 -7.61 1.41 10.38
C LYS A 116 -7.43 1.72 8.90
N TRP A 117 -6.18 1.76 8.43
CA TRP A 117 -5.86 2.08 7.04
C TRP A 117 -6.40 1.03 6.07
N PHE A 118 -6.55 -0.23 6.47
CA PHE A 118 -7.22 -1.25 5.66
C PHE A 118 -8.72 -0.94 5.50
N ILE A 119 -9.38 -0.49 6.57
CA ILE A 119 -10.79 -0.09 6.50
C ILE A 119 -10.94 1.12 5.56
N ILE A 120 -10.06 2.11 5.69
CA ILE A 120 -10.02 3.26 4.79
C ILE A 120 -9.77 2.81 3.33
N ALA A 121 -8.87 1.86 3.09
CA ALA A 121 -8.61 1.31 1.76
C ALA A 121 -9.86 0.70 1.11
N VAL A 122 -10.63 -0.08 1.88
CA VAL A 122 -11.91 -0.65 1.42
C VAL A 122 -12.90 0.46 1.09
N LEU A 123 -13.02 1.48 1.94
CA LEU A 123 -13.91 2.62 1.68
C LEU A 123 -13.51 3.41 0.42
N ILE A 124 -12.21 3.65 0.21
CA ILE A 124 -11.68 4.29 -0.99
C ILE A 124 -11.95 3.46 -2.24
N GLY A 125 -11.80 2.13 -2.15
CA GLY A 125 -12.15 1.22 -3.25
C GLY A 125 -13.58 1.42 -3.73
N ASN A 126 -14.53 1.62 -2.82
CA ASN A 126 -15.93 1.87 -3.17
C ASN A 126 -16.17 3.23 -3.84
N LEU A 127 -15.35 4.25 -3.54
CA LEU A 127 -15.45 5.57 -4.19
C LEU A 127 -15.09 5.51 -5.67
N SER A 128 -14.31 4.51 -6.10
CA SER A 128 -13.98 4.29 -7.51
C SER A 128 -15.21 4.03 -8.40
N LEU A 129 -16.33 3.61 -7.82
CA LEU A 129 -17.58 3.36 -8.55
C LEU A 129 -18.09 4.62 -9.26
N ILE A 130 -17.81 5.81 -8.72
CA ILE A 130 -18.17 7.08 -9.34
C ILE A 130 -17.46 7.24 -10.70
N LEU A 131 -16.21 6.74 -10.80
CA LEU A 131 -15.40 6.84 -12.00
C LEU A 131 -15.92 5.92 -13.12
N THR A 132 -16.71 4.89 -12.80
CA THR A 132 -17.27 3.94 -13.79
C THR A 132 -18.23 4.60 -14.79
N HIS A 133 -18.68 5.82 -14.51
CA HIS A 133 -19.59 6.58 -15.36
C HIS A 133 -18.89 7.64 -16.22
N LEU A 134 -17.57 7.82 -16.09
CA LEU A 134 -16.84 8.77 -16.92
C LEU A 134 -16.64 8.19 -18.33
N ASP A 135 -16.88 9.01 -19.36
CA ASP A 135 -16.77 8.62 -20.78
C ASP A 135 -15.43 7.96 -21.10
N PHE A 136 -14.35 8.48 -20.51
CA PHE A 136 -13.01 7.91 -20.64
C PHE A 136 -12.96 6.42 -20.26
N PHE A 137 -13.50 6.05 -19.09
CA PHE A 137 -13.47 4.66 -18.65
C PHE A 137 -14.50 3.80 -19.38
N ILE A 138 -15.63 4.37 -19.82
CA ILE A 138 -16.61 3.68 -20.65
C ILE A 138 -15.99 3.28 -22.00
N GLN A 139 -15.24 4.19 -22.62
CA GLN A 139 -14.53 3.92 -23.88
C GLN A 139 -13.37 2.93 -23.69
N LEU A 140 -12.63 3.03 -22.58
CA LEU A 140 -11.49 2.16 -22.30
C LEU A 140 -11.91 0.72 -21.94
N ILE A 141 -12.97 0.58 -21.13
CA ILE A 141 -13.48 -0.71 -20.64
C ILE A 141 -14.99 -0.74 -20.87
N PRO A 142 -15.47 -1.12 -22.07
CA PRO A 142 -16.90 -1.05 -22.41
C PRO A 142 -17.79 -1.90 -21.49
N ASN A 143 -17.32 -3.08 -21.08
CA ASN A 143 -18.05 -3.96 -20.17
C ASN A 143 -18.19 -3.30 -18.78
N PRO A 144 -19.41 -2.98 -18.31
CA PRO A 144 -19.63 -2.23 -17.08
C PRO A 144 -19.19 -2.99 -15.82
N GLN A 145 -19.36 -4.32 -15.78
CA GLN A 145 -18.97 -5.15 -14.65
C GLN A 145 -17.45 -5.23 -14.52
N ALA A 146 -16.75 -5.52 -15.64
CA ALA A 146 -15.29 -5.50 -15.68
C ALA A 146 -14.75 -4.14 -15.27
N ARG A 147 -15.36 -3.05 -15.78
CA ARG A 147 -14.97 -1.67 -15.44
C ARG A 147 -15.08 -1.39 -13.94
N SER A 148 -16.20 -1.74 -13.30
CA SER A 148 -16.34 -1.57 -11.85
C SER A 148 -15.35 -2.41 -11.06
N SER A 149 -15.18 -3.69 -11.42
CA SER A 149 -14.27 -4.59 -10.70
C SER A 149 -12.81 -4.13 -10.82
N ILE A 150 -12.38 -3.76 -12.02
CA ILE A 150 -11.02 -3.25 -12.26
C ILE A 150 -10.79 -1.96 -11.49
N LEU A 151 -11.71 -0.99 -11.55
CA LEU A 151 -11.55 0.28 -10.84
C LEU A 151 -11.53 0.10 -9.32
N VAL A 152 -12.43 -0.71 -8.77
CA VAL A 152 -12.44 -1.03 -7.33
C VAL A 152 -11.12 -1.66 -6.91
N LEU A 153 -10.64 -2.65 -7.66
CA LEU A 153 -9.40 -3.34 -7.34
C LEU A 153 -8.18 -2.43 -7.45
N LEU A 154 -8.12 -1.56 -8.48
CA LEU A 154 -7.03 -0.58 -8.64
C LEU A 154 -6.91 0.33 -7.41
N PHE A 155 -8.03 0.92 -6.99
CA PHE A 155 -8.06 1.82 -5.83
C PHE A 155 -7.86 1.07 -4.51
N LEU A 156 -8.41 -0.13 -4.39
CA LEU A 156 -8.22 -0.98 -3.21
C LEU A 156 -6.75 -1.35 -3.02
N ILE A 157 -6.05 -1.76 -4.07
CA ILE A 157 -4.63 -2.11 -4.01
C ILE A 157 -3.77 -0.89 -3.64
N MET A 158 -4.08 0.30 -4.18
CA MET A 158 -3.43 1.54 -3.76
C MET A 158 -3.61 1.80 -2.26
N GLY A 159 -4.83 1.64 -1.75
CA GLY A 159 -5.14 1.81 -0.34
C GLY A 159 -4.48 0.75 0.56
N ILE A 160 -4.51 -0.53 0.17
CA ILE A 160 -3.88 -1.63 0.90
C ILE A 160 -2.37 -1.45 0.94
N SER A 161 -1.76 -1.06 -0.16
CA SER A 161 -0.33 -0.75 -0.24
C SER A 161 0.09 0.29 0.81
N HIS A 162 -0.67 1.37 0.93
CA HIS A 162 -0.47 2.36 1.98
C HIS A 162 -0.67 1.79 3.39
N ALA A 163 -1.73 1.00 3.59
CA ALA A 163 -2.06 0.39 4.86
C ALA A 163 -0.98 -0.58 5.36
N GLU A 164 -0.46 -1.45 4.49
CA GLU A 164 0.64 -2.37 4.78
C GLU A 164 1.88 -1.60 5.22
N GLY A 165 2.28 -0.57 4.46
CA GLY A 165 3.40 0.29 4.86
C GLY A 165 3.18 0.90 6.25
N ARG A 166 1.99 1.44 6.52
CA ARG A 166 1.64 2.00 7.84
C ARG A 166 1.78 0.97 8.96
N VAL A 167 1.33 -0.27 8.75
CA VAL A 167 1.38 -1.34 9.74
C VAL A 167 2.81 -1.84 9.97
N GLU A 168 3.58 -2.05 8.91
CA GLU A 168 4.98 -2.48 9.03
C GLU A 168 5.84 -1.46 9.77
N GLY A 169 5.71 -0.18 9.45
CA GLY A 169 6.42 0.88 10.18
C GLY A 169 6.00 0.96 11.65
N ALA A 170 4.71 0.79 11.95
CA ALA A 170 4.21 0.78 13.32
C ALA A 170 4.75 -0.41 14.13
N ARG A 171 4.86 -1.61 13.54
CA ARG A 171 5.46 -2.78 14.19
C ARG A 171 6.90 -2.51 14.65
N ILE A 172 7.69 -1.78 13.86
CA ILE A 172 9.05 -1.40 14.23
C ILE A 172 9.04 -0.45 15.44
N ILE A 173 8.15 0.55 15.45
CA ILE A 173 8.02 1.51 16.56
C ILE A 173 7.59 0.83 17.86
N GLU A 174 6.76 -0.21 17.75
CA GLU A 174 6.32 -1.06 18.85
C GLU A 174 7.40 -2.05 19.35
N GLY A 175 8.61 -2.03 18.76
CA GLY A 175 9.70 -2.94 19.16
C GLY A 175 9.56 -4.36 18.57
N LYS A 176 8.64 -4.57 17.63
CA LYS A 176 8.44 -5.83 16.90
C LYS A 176 9.16 -5.83 15.54
N ALA A 177 10.27 -5.09 15.43
CA ALA A 177 11.10 -5.13 14.24
C ALA A 177 11.63 -6.55 14.02
N LYS A 178 11.69 -7.01 12.76
CA LYS A 178 12.19 -8.36 12.44
C LYS A 178 13.67 -8.52 12.80
N TYR A 179 14.45 -7.46 12.59
CA TYR A 179 15.88 -7.42 12.81
C TYR A 179 16.27 -6.26 13.72
N ILE A 180 17.20 -6.54 14.63
CA ILE A 180 17.87 -5.56 15.48
C ILE A 180 19.35 -5.51 15.10
N ILE A 181 20.04 -4.45 15.45
CA ILE A 181 21.46 -4.28 15.15
C ILE A 181 22.31 -4.75 16.31
N ASP A 182 23.28 -5.62 16.03
CA ASP A 182 24.35 -5.91 16.97
C ASP A 182 25.34 -4.75 16.96
N LEU A 183 25.24 -3.87 17.96
CA LEU A 183 26.05 -2.65 18.03
C LEU A 183 27.54 -2.94 18.18
N GLN A 184 27.91 -4.03 18.86
CA GLN A 184 29.30 -4.42 19.07
C GLN A 184 29.91 -4.95 17.77
N GLN A 185 29.24 -5.91 17.13
CA GLN A 185 29.74 -6.48 15.88
C GLN A 185 29.70 -5.47 14.72
N SER A 186 28.77 -4.51 14.76
CA SER A 186 28.69 -3.43 13.77
C SER A 186 29.66 -2.28 14.04
N LYS A 187 30.45 -2.32 15.13
CA LYS A 187 31.36 -1.23 15.56
C LYS A 187 30.64 0.13 15.70
N LEU A 188 29.39 0.09 16.18
CA LEU A 188 28.53 1.28 16.37
C LEU A 188 28.35 1.66 17.85
N ASP A 189 28.83 0.83 18.77
CA ASP A 189 28.78 1.01 20.22
C ASP A 189 29.28 2.38 20.71
N GLY A 190 30.37 2.90 20.13
CA GLY A 190 30.92 4.22 20.47
C GLY A 190 30.15 5.42 19.89
N LYS A 191 29.31 5.19 18.86
CA LYS A 191 28.49 6.24 18.21
C LYS A 191 27.05 6.24 18.71
N LEU A 192 26.56 5.06 19.08
CA LEU A 192 25.21 4.79 19.57
C LEU A 192 25.34 4.21 20.99
N SER A 193 25.94 4.97 21.90
CA SER A 193 26.23 4.51 23.26
C SER A 193 24.96 4.47 24.11
N GLY A 194 24.53 3.27 24.52
CA GLY A 194 23.52 3.03 25.55
C GLY A 194 22.88 1.65 25.45
N ASP A 195 22.30 1.16 26.55
CA ASP A 195 21.57 -0.12 26.65
C ASP A 195 20.19 -0.07 25.98
N TYR A 196 20.13 0.40 24.74
CA TYR A 196 18.89 0.50 23.98
C TYR A 196 18.93 -0.34 22.70
N ILE A 197 17.80 -0.96 22.40
CA ILE A 197 17.60 -1.82 21.23
C ILE A 197 17.43 -0.91 20.02
N VAL A 198 18.36 -1.03 19.07
CA VAL A 198 18.32 -0.34 17.79
C VAL A 198 17.74 -1.28 16.74
N ALA A 199 16.53 -0.96 16.27
CA ALA A 199 15.86 -1.69 15.20
C ALA A 199 16.39 -1.25 13.83
N PHE A 200 16.57 -2.21 12.92
CA PHE A 200 16.82 -1.91 11.52
C PHE A 200 15.51 -1.52 10.83
N VAL A 201 15.46 -0.30 10.27
CA VAL A 201 14.26 0.19 9.57
C VAL A 201 14.34 -0.16 8.09
N GLY A 202 15.47 0.12 7.46
CA GLY A 202 15.66 -0.15 6.04
C GLY A 202 16.90 0.53 5.46
N LEU A 203 17.14 0.25 4.17
CA LEU A 203 18.16 0.91 3.36
C LEU A 203 17.48 1.90 2.42
N ALA A 204 17.89 3.16 2.48
CA ALA A 204 17.41 4.23 1.62
C ALA A 204 18.58 4.80 0.81
N GLY A 205 18.64 4.45 -0.47
CA GLY A 205 19.80 4.77 -1.31
C GLY A 205 21.07 4.13 -0.74
N SER A 206 22.03 4.95 -0.30
CA SER A 206 23.27 4.49 0.35
C SER A 206 23.28 4.70 1.87
N ARG A 207 22.12 4.84 2.52
CA ARG A 207 22.03 5.13 3.95
C ARG A 207 21.17 4.11 4.66
N TYR A 208 21.72 3.52 5.71
CA TYR A 208 20.99 2.70 6.65
C TYR A 208 20.19 3.60 7.60
N ILE A 209 18.90 3.32 7.71
CA ILE A 209 18.02 3.99 8.66
C ILE A 209 17.76 3.04 9.83
N LEU A 210 18.06 3.53 11.02
CA LEU A 210 18.00 2.78 12.27
C LEU A 210 17.08 3.52 13.23
N PHE A 211 16.39 2.78 14.09
CA PHE A 211 15.45 3.34 15.04
C PHE A 211 15.74 2.85 16.45
N GLY A 212 16.08 3.78 17.35
CA GLY A 212 16.21 3.48 18.78
C GLY A 212 14.83 3.29 19.39
N THR A 213 14.44 2.04 19.67
CA THR A 213 13.06 1.72 20.08
C THR A 213 12.67 2.35 21.43
N GLN A 214 13.62 2.47 22.36
CA GLN A 214 13.44 3.16 23.65
C GLN A 214 13.53 4.68 23.51
N THR A 215 14.54 5.18 22.79
CA THR A 215 14.79 6.63 22.69
C THR A 215 13.86 7.35 21.71
N LYS A 216 13.16 6.59 20.86
CA LYS A 216 12.34 7.08 19.73
C LYS A 216 13.14 7.99 18.78
N ARG A 217 14.46 7.81 18.71
CA ARG A 217 15.36 8.55 17.82
C ARG A 217 15.66 7.74 16.57
N ILE A 218 15.90 8.46 15.48
CA ILE A 218 16.30 7.89 14.19
C ILE A 218 17.77 8.17 14.00
N PHE A 219 18.51 7.15 13.63
CA PHE A 219 19.91 7.25 13.26
C PHE A 219 20.04 6.96 11.77
N ILE A 220 20.81 7.80 11.09
CA ILE A 220 21.09 7.68 9.67
C ILE A 220 22.57 7.42 9.55
N VAL A 221 22.93 6.23 9.08
CA VAL A 221 24.33 5.80 8.93
C VAL A 221 24.61 5.61 7.45
N ASN A 222 25.65 6.25 6.95
CA ASN A 222 26.07 6.09 5.56
C ASN A 222 26.69 4.70 5.38
N ALA A 223 26.16 3.94 4.41
CA ALA A 223 26.61 2.58 4.15
C ALA A 223 28.07 2.51 3.68
N LYS A 224 28.59 3.59 3.09
CA LYS A 224 30.01 3.68 2.70
C LYS A 224 30.96 3.86 3.89
N ASP A 225 30.46 4.41 4.98
CA ASP A 225 31.26 4.76 6.18
C ASP A 225 31.17 3.66 7.26
N THR A 226 30.47 2.56 6.97
CA THR A 226 30.34 1.40 7.85
C THR A 226 30.86 0.16 7.13
N GLU A 227 31.87 -0.49 7.71
CA GLU A 227 32.44 -1.71 7.12
C GLU A 227 31.44 -2.86 7.09
N LEU A 228 30.58 -2.96 8.12
CA LEU A 228 29.58 -4.01 8.25
C LEU A 228 28.46 -3.58 9.21
N ILE A 229 27.20 -3.80 8.83
CA ILE A 229 26.07 -3.81 9.78
C ILE A 229 25.66 -5.25 9.98
N VAL A 230 25.75 -5.73 11.21
CA VAL A 230 25.32 -7.06 11.60
C VAL A 230 23.90 -6.99 12.16
N LEU A 231 23.00 -7.73 11.50
CA LEU A 231 21.61 -7.85 11.89
C LEU A 231 21.42 -9.14 12.70
N ALA A 232 20.88 -9.01 13.90
CA ALA A 232 20.42 -10.14 14.70
C ALA A 232 18.89 -10.25 14.62
N PRO A 233 18.31 -11.46 14.64
CA PRO A 233 16.87 -11.62 14.78
C PRO A 233 16.40 -11.03 16.11
N ASN A 234 15.23 -10.39 16.11
CA ASN A 234 14.72 -9.80 17.33
C ASN A 234 14.25 -10.90 18.32
N PRO A 235 14.83 -10.99 19.53
CA PRO A 235 14.47 -12.01 20.51
C PRO A 235 13.00 -11.92 20.93
N ALA A 236 12.38 -10.73 20.88
CA ALA A 236 10.97 -10.54 21.21
C ALA A 236 10.00 -11.27 20.26
N LEU A 237 10.48 -11.71 19.08
CA LEU A 237 9.68 -12.46 18.11
C LEU A 237 9.90 -13.98 18.17
N GLN A 238 10.89 -14.46 18.94
CA GLN A 238 11.21 -15.89 19.01
C GLN A 238 10.42 -16.65 20.10
N GLY A 239 9.69 -15.94 20.96
CA GLY A 239 8.95 -16.51 22.09
C GLY A 239 7.44 -16.64 21.90
N ASN A 240 6.91 -16.42 20.69
CA ASN A 240 5.50 -16.56 20.33
C ASN A 240 5.35 -17.57 19.19
#